data_AF-A0A6V8LLD7-F1
#
_entry.id   AF-A0A6V8LLD7-F1
#
_cell.length_a   1.000
_cell.length_b   1.000
_cell.length_c   1.000
_cell.angle_alpha   90.00
_cell.angle_beta   90.00
_cell.angle_gamma   90.00
#
_symmetry.space_group_name_H-M   'P 1'
#
loop_
_entity.id
_entity.type
_entity.pdbx_description
1 polymer ?
#
loop_
_entity_poly.entity_id
_entity_poly.type
_entity_poly.pdbx_seq_one_letter_code
_entity_poly.pdbx_strand_id
1 'polypeptide(L)'
;MSGGTLVINADGDGFDSNGTATITGGTVVVNGPTSNGNGALDVNGTFTISGGVLLAAGSAGMAVAPDTDSAQGWLSATFTSTVASGTTLQVVDADGKVVATFVTSSDVQNLVHSSSAITKGEKYQIYSGGTASGDSTGGLAASGSLGSATSIATVTAGEAPAGGGGPGGGRRR
;
A
#
# COMPACT_ATOMS: atom_id res chain seq x y z
N MET A 1 12.02 -5.09 -9.25
CA MET A 1 12.08 -3.66 -9.56
C MET A 1 13.29 -3.05 -8.87
N SER A 2 14.18 -2.36 -9.60
CA SER A 2 15.43 -1.80 -9.05
C SER A 2 15.63 -0.31 -9.32
N GLY A 3 14.78 0.31 -10.15
CA GLY A 3 14.87 1.72 -10.52
C GLY A 3 13.80 2.10 -11.54
N GLY A 4 13.63 3.40 -11.79
CA GLY A 4 12.58 3.92 -12.68
C GLY A 4 11.20 3.97 -12.02
N THR A 5 10.18 4.19 -12.84
CA THR A 5 8.79 4.34 -12.40
C THR A 5 7.91 3.33 -13.12
N LEU A 6 7.09 2.61 -12.37
CA LEU A 6 6.07 1.69 -12.86
C LEU A 6 4.71 2.09 -12.28
N VAL A 7 3.75 2.41 -13.15
CA VAL A 7 2.36 2.66 -12.77
C VAL A 7 1.49 1.60 -13.44
N ILE A 8 0.69 0.90 -12.64
CA ILE A 8 -0.21 -0.18 -13.07
C ILE A 8 -1.64 0.24 -12.73
N ASN A 9 -2.53 0.24 -13.72
CA ASN A 9 -3.98 0.35 -13.51
C ASN A 9 -4.57 -1.02 -13.84
N ALA A 10 -5.04 -1.74 -12.82
CA ALA A 10 -5.41 -3.14 -12.92
C ALA A 10 -6.91 -3.35 -12.76
N ASP A 11 -7.53 -4.05 -13.72
CA ASP A 11 -8.85 -4.67 -13.55
C ASP A 11 -8.73 -6.11 -13.01
N GLY A 12 -7.58 -6.76 -13.29
CA GLY A 12 -7.15 -8.06 -12.79
C GLY A 12 -6.12 -7.95 -11.66
N ASP A 13 -5.24 -8.93 -11.52
CA ASP A 13 -4.10 -8.82 -10.61
C ASP A 13 -3.14 -7.70 -11.06
N GLY A 14 -2.61 -6.98 -10.08
CA GLY A 14 -1.75 -5.82 -10.29
C GLY A 14 -0.29 -6.18 -10.50
N PHE A 15 0.53 -5.95 -9.48
CA PHE A 15 1.94 -6.37 -9.50
C PHE A 15 1.99 -7.89 -9.28
N ASP A 16 1.96 -8.62 -10.39
CA ASP A 16 1.80 -10.08 -10.46
C ASP A 16 3.14 -10.79 -10.73
N SER A 17 3.47 -11.75 -9.88
CA SER A 17 4.52 -12.74 -10.13
C SER A 17 4.13 -14.14 -9.68
N ASN A 18 4.22 -15.09 -10.62
CA ASN A 18 4.12 -16.52 -10.33
C ASN A 18 5.29 -17.09 -9.50
N GLY A 19 6.31 -16.28 -9.18
CA GLY A 19 7.48 -16.68 -8.39
C GLY A 19 7.74 -15.69 -7.26
N THR A 20 9.02 -15.33 -7.07
CA THR A 20 9.42 -14.31 -6.08
C THR A 20 9.51 -12.93 -6.73
N ALA A 21 9.20 -11.89 -5.99
CA ALA A 21 9.41 -10.52 -6.42
C ALA A 21 10.24 -9.72 -5.41
N THR A 22 11.00 -8.74 -5.90
CA THR A 22 11.79 -7.84 -5.05
C THR A 22 11.69 -6.41 -5.53
N ILE A 23 11.66 -5.45 -4.59
CA ILE A 23 11.79 -4.03 -4.87
C ILE A 23 13.00 -3.50 -4.12
N THR A 24 14.05 -3.12 -4.86
CA THR A 24 15.30 -2.58 -4.31
C THR A 24 15.46 -1.09 -4.59
N GLY A 25 14.60 -0.51 -5.44
CA GLY A 25 14.64 0.88 -5.85
C GLY A 25 13.53 1.23 -6.85
N GLY A 26 13.43 2.51 -7.19
CA GLY A 26 12.38 3.03 -8.08
C GLY A 26 11.05 3.29 -7.36
N THR A 27 10.03 3.60 -8.15
CA THR A 27 8.66 3.87 -7.67
C THR A 27 7.69 2.92 -8.37
N VAL A 28 6.91 2.16 -7.60
CA VAL A 28 5.82 1.30 -8.08
C VAL A 28 4.51 1.82 -7.50
N VAL A 29 3.56 2.14 -8.38
CA VAL A 29 2.19 2.51 -8.01
C VAL A 29 1.22 1.57 -8.68
N VAL A 30 0.36 0.92 -7.90
CA VAL A 30 -0.69 0.02 -8.39
C VAL A 30 -2.05 0.54 -7.97
N ASN A 31 -2.91 0.73 -8.96
CA ASN A 31 -4.28 1.16 -8.82
C ASN A 31 -5.24 0.02 -9.17
N GLY A 32 -6.09 -0.37 -8.23
CA GLY A 32 -6.98 -1.51 -8.38
C GLY A 32 -6.29 -2.85 -8.06
N PRO A 33 -7.00 -3.96 -8.24
CA PRO A 33 -8.36 -4.07 -8.80
C PRO A 33 -9.45 -3.75 -7.78
N THR A 34 -10.68 -3.55 -8.25
CA THR A 34 -11.88 -3.45 -7.40
C THR A 34 -12.50 -4.81 -7.09
N SER A 35 -12.21 -5.83 -7.90
CA SER A 35 -12.70 -7.20 -7.72
C SER A 35 -12.01 -7.89 -6.54
N ASN A 36 -12.80 -8.53 -5.67
CA ASN A 36 -12.28 -9.34 -4.55
C ASN A 36 -11.64 -10.66 -4.98
N GLY A 37 -11.73 -11.03 -6.27
CA GLY A 37 -11.07 -12.22 -6.81
C GLY A 37 -9.60 -12.01 -7.15
N ASN A 38 -9.11 -10.78 -7.09
CA ASN A 38 -7.77 -10.36 -7.55
C ASN A 38 -7.12 -9.42 -6.53
N GLY A 39 -5.80 -9.31 -6.55
CA GLY A 39 -4.99 -8.49 -5.65
C GLY A 39 -4.27 -7.34 -6.36
N ALA A 40 -4.08 -6.20 -5.66
CA ALA A 40 -3.20 -5.13 -6.14
C ALA A 40 -1.74 -5.60 -6.20
N LEU A 41 -1.41 -6.55 -5.34
CA LEU A 41 -0.17 -7.30 -5.31
C LEU A 41 -0.58 -8.78 -5.39
N ASP A 42 0.07 -9.52 -6.28
CA ASP A 42 -0.11 -10.97 -6.37
C ASP A 42 1.26 -11.62 -6.57
N VAL A 43 1.86 -12.11 -5.49
CA VAL A 43 3.18 -12.74 -5.56
C VAL A 43 3.08 -14.09 -4.87
N ASN A 44 3.26 -15.17 -5.65
CA ASN A 44 3.10 -16.54 -5.16
C ASN A 44 4.21 -16.99 -4.20
N GLY A 45 5.40 -16.40 -4.35
CA GLY A 45 6.58 -16.69 -3.54
C GLY A 45 6.93 -15.53 -2.60
N THR A 46 8.21 -15.45 -2.25
CA THR A 46 8.76 -14.37 -1.43
C THR A 46 8.58 -13.01 -2.10
N PHE A 47 8.11 -12.04 -1.33
CA PHE A 47 7.98 -10.65 -1.76
C PHE A 47 8.69 -9.69 -0.78
N THR A 48 9.92 -9.29 -1.10
CA THR A 48 10.69 -8.41 -0.20
C THR A 48 10.94 -7.03 -0.76
N ILE A 49 11.00 -6.03 0.13
CA ILE A 49 11.36 -4.66 -0.21
C ILE A 49 12.59 -4.24 0.61
N SER A 50 13.61 -3.72 -0.08
CA SER A 50 14.83 -3.19 0.54
C SER A 50 15.17 -1.76 0.14
N GLY A 51 14.39 -1.16 -0.77
CA GLY A 51 14.54 0.23 -1.18
C GLY A 51 13.42 0.68 -2.12
N GLY A 52 13.37 1.98 -2.40
CA GLY A 52 12.38 2.58 -3.30
C GLY A 52 11.04 2.87 -2.65
N VAL A 53 10.02 3.08 -3.47
CA VAL A 53 8.64 3.37 -3.06
C VAL A 53 7.70 2.34 -3.67
N LEU A 54 6.85 1.76 -2.84
CA LEU A 54 5.69 0.99 -3.25
C LEU A 54 4.43 1.69 -2.73
N LEU A 55 3.44 1.86 -3.60
CA LEU A 55 2.07 2.14 -3.20
C LEU A 55 1.13 1.25 -4.02
N ALA A 56 0.40 0.36 -3.37
CA ALA A 56 -0.58 -0.51 -4.03
C ALA A 56 -1.92 -0.39 -3.32
N ALA A 57 -2.97 -0.06 -4.05
CA ALA A 57 -4.29 0.16 -3.48
C ALA A 57 -5.36 -0.54 -4.33
N GLY A 58 -6.17 -1.39 -3.70
CA GLY A 58 -7.17 -2.20 -4.40
C GLY A 58 -8.13 -2.89 -3.45
N SER A 59 -8.69 -4.02 -3.89
CA SER A 59 -9.62 -4.84 -3.12
C SER A 59 -8.95 -5.43 -1.87
N ALA A 60 -9.76 -5.79 -0.86
CA ALA A 60 -9.26 -6.48 0.32
C ALA A 60 -9.37 -8.02 0.21
N GLY A 61 -10.09 -8.52 -0.81
CA GLY A 61 -10.43 -9.95 -0.92
C GLY A 61 -9.22 -10.87 -1.02
N MET A 62 -8.22 -10.47 -1.81
CA MET A 62 -6.97 -11.19 -2.03
C MET A 62 -5.75 -10.30 -1.70
N ALA A 63 -5.83 -9.53 -0.61
CA ALA A 63 -4.76 -8.61 -0.25
C ALA A 63 -3.47 -9.35 0.11
N VAL A 64 -2.38 -9.02 -0.58
CA VAL A 64 -1.02 -9.49 -0.30
C VAL A 64 -0.19 -8.33 0.25
N ALA A 65 0.72 -8.62 1.18
CA ALA A 65 1.67 -7.66 1.72
C ALA A 65 3.11 -8.17 1.52
N PRO A 66 4.12 -7.29 1.57
CA PRO A 66 5.51 -7.72 1.58
C PRO A 66 5.83 -8.61 2.78
N ASP A 67 6.86 -9.43 2.66
CA ASP A 67 7.28 -10.33 3.71
C ASP A 67 7.92 -9.57 4.88
N THR A 68 7.81 -10.18 6.07
CA THR A 68 8.32 -9.61 7.32
C THR A 68 9.85 -9.52 7.39
N ASP A 69 10.57 -10.23 6.53
CA ASP A 69 12.02 -10.16 6.36
C ASP A 69 12.49 -9.04 5.41
N SER A 70 11.54 -8.26 4.86
CA SER A 70 11.85 -7.00 4.15
C SER A 70 12.71 -6.08 5.01
N ALA A 71 13.78 -5.55 4.42
CA ALA A 71 14.70 -4.62 5.08
C ALA A 71 14.09 -3.21 5.23
N GLN A 72 13.26 -2.78 4.28
CA GLN A 72 12.52 -1.53 4.36
C GLN A 72 11.16 -1.77 5.02
N GLY A 73 10.73 -0.83 5.87
CA GLY A 73 9.40 -0.89 6.50
C GLY A 73 8.27 -0.79 5.47
N TRP A 74 7.15 -1.44 5.78
CA TRP A 74 5.95 -1.41 4.95
C TRP A 74 4.70 -1.43 5.82
N LEU A 75 3.60 -0.91 5.29
CA LEU A 75 2.27 -0.89 5.87
C LEU A 75 1.34 -1.73 5.02
N SER A 76 0.40 -2.43 5.65
CA SER A 76 -0.77 -3.01 4.97
C SER A 76 -2.01 -2.69 5.79
N ALA A 77 -2.90 -1.86 5.22
CA ALA A 77 -4.10 -1.38 5.87
C ALA A 77 -5.33 -1.86 5.12
N THR A 78 -6.13 -2.70 5.76
CA THR A 78 -7.47 -3.08 5.27
C THR A 78 -8.52 -2.22 5.97
N PHE A 79 -9.34 -1.54 5.18
CA PHE A 79 -10.38 -0.62 5.66
C PHE A 79 -11.68 -1.37 5.93
N THR A 80 -12.42 -0.95 6.95
CA THR A 80 -13.73 -1.55 7.28
C THR A 80 -14.81 -1.23 6.24
N SER A 81 -14.62 -0.14 5.50
CA SER A 81 -15.53 0.34 4.47
C SER A 81 -14.72 0.70 3.22
N THR A 82 -15.33 0.52 2.06
CA THR A 82 -14.74 0.94 0.79
C THR A 82 -14.50 2.46 0.78
N VAL A 83 -13.31 2.87 0.36
CA VAL A 83 -12.97 4.25 0.05
C VAL A 83 -13.23 4.47 -1.45
N ALA A 84 -14.09 5.43 -1.78
CA ALA A 84 -14.49 5.70 -3.15
C ALA A 84 -13.33 6.28 -3.99
N SER A 85 -13.33 6.00 -5.29
CA SER A 85 -12.44 6.65 -6.26
C SER A 85 -12.45 8.18 -6.13
N GLY A 86 -11.31 8.81 -6.44
CA GLY A 86 -11.08 10.25 -6.29
C GLY A 86 -10.81 10.72 -4.86
N THR A 87 -10.84 9.83 -3.87
CA THR A 87 -10.56 10.19 -2.47
C THR A 87 -9.06 10.29 -2.22
N THR A 88 -8.66 11.27 -1.41
CA THR A 88 -7.27 11.37 -0.93
C THR A 88 -7.09 10.49 0.31
N LEU A 89 -6.10 9.61 0.26
CA LEU A 89 -5.59 8.83 1.39
C LEU A 89 -4.26 9.42 1.86
N GLN A 90 -4.09 9.54 3.18
CA GLN A 90 -2.86 10.08 3.77
C GLN A 90 -2.35 9.14 4.85
N VAL A 91 -1.04 8.84 4.80
CA VAL A 91 -0.34 8.06 5.82
C VAL A 91 0.33 9.04 6.76
N VAL A 92 0.07 8.90 8.05
CA VAL A 92 0.56 9.81 9.10
C VAL A 92 1.31 9.02 10.15
N ASP A 93 2.51 9.48 10.51
CA ASP A 93 3.31 8.88 11.58
C ASP A 93 2.82 9.29 12.98
N ALA A 94 3.48 8.78 14.02
CA ALA A 94 3.14 9.07 15.41
C ALA A 94 3.32 10.55 15.81
N ASP A 95 4.17 11.29 15.09
CA ASP A 95 4.44 12.71 15.33
C ASP A 95 3.42 13.62 14.60
N GLY A 96 2.47 13.03 13.87
CA GLY A 96 1.45 13.76 13.10
C GLY A 96 1.93 14.26 11.75
N LYS A 97 3.09 13.80 11.26
CA LYS A 97 3.63 14.17 9.96
C LYS A 97 3.03 13.26 8.87
N VAL A 98 2.59 13.88 7.78
CA VAL A 98 2.16 13.17 6.57
C VAL A 98 3.40 12.61 5.85
N VAL A 99 3.48 11.29 5.75
CA VAL A 99 4.61 10.59 5.12
C VAL A 99 4.27 10.02 3.73
N ALA A 100 2.99 9.94 3.39
CA ALA A 100 2.54 9.68 2.02
C ALA A 100 1.15 10.28 1.77
N THR A 101 0.90 10.69 0.53
CA THR A 101 -0.39 11.20 0.06
C THR A 101 -0.73 10.55 -1.27
N PHE A 102 -1.93 9.99 -1.38
CA PHE A 102 -2.36 9.23 -2.54
C PHE A 102 -3.80 9.56 -2.91
N VAL A 103 -4.06 9.86 -4.17
CA VAL A 103 -5.42 10.04 -4.69
C VAL A 103 -5.83 8.75 -5.39
N THR A 104 -6.84 8.08 -4.85
CA THR A 104 -7.34 6.81 -5.39
C THR A 104 -7.92 7.03 -6.79
N SER A 105 -7.57 6.19 -7.76
CA SER A 105 -8.21 6.21 -9.11
C SER A 105 -9.36 5.21 -9.26
N SER A 106 -9.53 4.32 -8.28
CA SER A 106 -10.57 3.30 -8.22
C SER A 106 -11.08 3.17 -6.79
N ASP A 107 -12.17 2.45 -6.58
CA ASP A 107 -12.63 2.10 -5.23
C ASP A 107 -11.59 1.18 -4.56
N VAL A 108 -11.21 1.47 -3.32
CA VAL A 108 -10.18 0.72 -2.59
C VAL A 108 -10.66 0.29 -1.21
N GLN A 109 -10.22 -0.87 -0.77
CA GLN A 109 -10.44 -1.38 0.58
C GLN A 109 -9.14 -1.86 1.25
N ASN A 110 -8.05 -1.96 0.49
CA ASN A 110 -6.72 -2.22 1.01
C ASN A 110 -5.71 -1.21 0.44
N LEU A 111 -4.75 -0.82 1.28
CA LEU A 111 -3.58 -0.01 0.91
C LEU A 111 -2.33 -0.68 1.46
N VAL A 112 -1.38 -0.97 0.58
CA VAL A 112 0.00 -1.33 0.92
C VAL A 112 0.93 -0.21 0.56
N HIS A 113 1.78 0.20 1.48
CA HIS A 113 2.76 1.26 1.24
C HIS A 113 4.12 0.94 1.87
N SER A 114 5.19 1.16 1.12
CA SER A 114 6.57 1.10 1.63
C SER A 114 7.36 2.27 1.09
N SER A 115 8.16 2.88 1.96
CA SER A 115 9.12 3.93 1.62
C SER A 115 10.18 4.04 2.72
N SER A 116 11.21 4.86 2.50
CA SER A 116 12.20 5.16 3.53
C SER A 116 11.65 5.92 4.74
N ALA A 117 10.41 6.45 4.66
CA ALA A 117 9.73 7.09 5.78
C ALA A 117 8.99 6.09 6.69
N ILE A 118 8.89 4.82 6.30
CA ILE A 118 8.24 3.77 7.07
C ILE A 118 9.27 2.99 7.88
N THR A 119 9.15 3.07 9.21
CA THR A 119 10.04 2.38 10.16
C THR A 119 9.33 1.16 10.73
N LYS A 120 9.93 -0.02 10.60
CA LYS A 120 9.36 -1.29 11.10
C LYS A 120 9.10 -1.23 12.60
N GLY A 121 7.94 -1.72 13.03
CA GLY A 121 7.51 -1.72 14.44
C GLY A 121 6.81 -0.44 14.89
N GLU A 122 6.91 0.65 14.13
CA GLU A 122 6.22 1.90 14.43
C GLU A 122 4.77 1.89 13.96
N LYS A 123 3.94 2.71 14.61
CA LYS A 123 2.52 2.86 14.29
C LYS A 123 2.28 4.01 13.33
N TYR A 124 1.36 3.78 12.40
CA TYR A 124 0.91 4.77 11.43
C TYR A 124 -0.61 4.80 11.38
N GLN A 125 -1.16 5.99 11.14
CA GLN A 125 -2.58 6.21 10.93
C GLN A 125 -2.86 6.48 9.44
N ILE A 126 -3.95 5.89 8.94
CA ILE A 126 -4.44 6.17 7.58
C ILE A 126 -5.65 7.08 7.69
N TYR A 127 -5.57 8.22 7.00
CA TYR A 127 -6.63 9.20 6.92
C TYR A 127 -7.27 9.21 5.54
N SER A 128 -8.58 9.45 5.49
CA SER A 128 -9.36 9.63 4.27
C SER A 128 -9.90 11.05 4.17
N GLY A 129 -9.71 11.69 3.03
CA GLY A 129 -10.02 13.10 2.77
C GLY A 129 -8.80 14.02 2.80
N GLY A 130 -9.05 15.31 2.97
CA GLY A 130 -8.01 16.35 2.89
C GLY A 130 -7.68 16.72 1.44
N THR A 131 -6.48 17.24 1.21
CA THR A 131 -6.03 17.69 -0.11
C THR A 131 -4.66 17.13 -0.47
N ALA A 132 -4.49 16.74 -1.73
CA ALA A 132 -3.19 16.44 -2.33
C ALA A 132 -2.61 17.66 -3.04
N SER A 133 -1.29 17.79 -3.10
CA SER A 133 -0.60 18.92 -3.71
C SER A 133 0.76 18.53 -4.30
N GLY A 134 1.18 19.27 -5.33
CA GLY A 134 2.41 19.00 -6.08
C GLY A 134 2.24 17.91 -7.15
N ASP A 135 3.36 17.48 -7.72
CA ASP A 135 3.38 16.46 -8.77
C ASP A 135 2.84 15.12 -8.27
N SER A 136 2.21 14.36 -9.17
CA SER A 136 1.64 13.05 -8.88
C SER A 136 2.14 12.00 -9.85
N THR A 137 2.49 10.83 -9.32
CA THR A 137 2.84 9.62 -10.08
C THR A 137 1.78 8.57 -9.82
N GLY A 138 0.90 8.34 -10.79
CA GLY A 138 -0.14 7.30 -10.68
C GLY A 138 -1.11 7.49 -9.50
N GLY A 139 -1.26 8.71 -8.99
CA GLY A 139 -2.06 9.02 -7.80
C GLY A 139 -1.21 9.34 -6.56
N LEU A 140 0.03 8.86 -6.48
CA LEU A 140 0.97 9.18 -5.40
C LEU A 140 1.45 10.63 -5.55
N ALA A 141 0.94 11.53 -4.73
CA ALA A 141 1.24 12.95 -4.75
C ALA A 141 2.47 13.29 -3.90
N ALA A 142 3.16 14.36 -4.26
CA ALA A 142 4.35 14.84 -3.56
C ALA A 142 4.07 15.26 -2.11
N SER A 143 2.87 15.77 -1.83
CA SER A 143 2.47 16.22 -0.49
C SER A 143 0.96 16.26 -0.31
N GLY A 144 0.52 16.44 0.93
CA GLY A 144 -0.88 16.61 1.28
C GLY A 144 -1.09 17.34 2.59
N SER A 145 -2.33 17.74 2.83
CA SER A 145 -2.79 18.31 4.09
C SER A 145 -4.02 17.57 4.59
N LEU A 146 -4.05 17.27 5.89
CA LEU A 146 -5.16 16.53 6.49
C LEU A 146 -6.47 17.31 6.38
N GLY A 147 -6.49 18.61 6.65
CA GLY A 147 -7.74 19.39 6.60
C GLY A 147 -8.87 18.72 7.40
N SER A 148 -9.99 18.41 6.73
CA SER A 148 -11.13 17.70 7.32
C SER A 148 -11.05 16.17 7.21
N ALA A 149 -9.87 15.60 6.96
CA ALA A 149 -9.70 14.16 6.82
C ALA A 149 -10.01 13.42 8.13
N THR A 150 -10.51 12.20 8.01
CA THR A 150 -10.85 11.33 9.14
C THR A 150 -9.92 10.13 9.19
N SER A 151 -9.49 9.73 10.40
CA SER A 151 -8.71 8.50 10.58
C SER A 151 -9.60 7.29 10.34
N ILE A 152 -9.19 6.40 9.45
CA ILE A 152 -9.96 5.21 9.04
C ILE A 152 -9.25 3.89 9.37
N ALA A 153 -7.95 3.93 9.68
CA ALA A 153 -7.21 2.75 10.12
C ALA A 153 -5.97 3.14 10.94
N THR A 154 -5.53 2.23 11.80
CA THR A 154 -4.23 2.28 12.46
C THR A 154 -3.52 0.96 12.20
N VAL A 155 -2.24 1.03 11.81
CA VAL A 155 -1.43 -0.14 11.44
C VAL A 155 -0.05 -0.06 12.06
N THR A 156 0.56 -1.21 12.33
CA THR A 156 1.96 -1.33 12.73
C THR A 156 2.79 -1.73 11.51
N ALA A 157 3.89 -1.03 11.26
CA ALA A 157 4.75 -1.34 10.13
C ALA A 157 5.42 -2.72 10.26
N GLY A 158 5.36 -3.51 9.19
CA GLY A 158 5.88 -4.88 9.13
C GLY A 158 4.90 -5.95 9.61
N GLU A 159 3.65 -5.60 9.91
CA GLU A 159 2.59 -6.52 10.30
C GLU A 159 1.47 -6.54 9.26
N ALA A 160 1.11 -7.72 8.77
CA ALA A 160 -0.07 -7.89 7.94
C ALA A 160 -1.33 -7.91 8.84
N PRO A 161 -2.45 -7.29 8.43
CA PRO A 161 -3.66 -7.27 9.25
C PRO A 161 -4.19 -8.69 9.48
N ALA A 162 -4.63 -8.96 10.71
CA ALA A 162 -5.26 -10.23 11.07
C ALA A 162 -6.62 -10.34 10.35
N GLY A 163 -6.74 -11.25 9.37
CA GLY A 163 -8.00 -11.51 8.66
C GLY A 163 -7.98 -11.29 7.15
N GLY A 164 -6.85 -10.94 6.54
CA GLY A 164 -6.69 -11.00 5.08
C GLY A 164 -6.57 -12.45 4.62
N GLY A 165 -7.57 -12.96 3.91
CA GLY A 165 -7.62 -14.32 3.38
C GLY A 165 -6.66 -14.53 2.21
N GLY A 166 -5.37 -14.69 2.49
CA GLY A 166 -4.38 -15.19 1.52
C GLY A 166 -3.99 -16.63 1.84
N PRO A 167 -4.20 -17.61 0.95
CA PRO A 167 -3.65 -18.95 1.11
C PRO A 167 -2.16 -18.95 0.73
N GLY A 168 -1.26 -18.74 1.69
CA GLY A 168 0.18 -18.77 1.36
C GLY A 168 1.20 -18.75 2.51
N GLY A 169 0.79 -18.45 3.75
CA GLY A 169 1.74 -18.27 4.87
C GLY A 169 1.97 -19.51 5.74
N GLY A 170 1.87 -20.71 5.18
CA GLY A 170 2.11 -21.95 5.90
C GLY A 170 3.59 -22.25 6.06
N ARG A 171 4.28 -21.59 7.01
CA ARG A 171 5.40 -22.18 7.76
C ARG A 171 5.68 -21.40 9.04
N ARG A 172 5.10 -21.92 10.12
CA ARG A 172 5.63 -21.75 11.47
C ARG A 172 7.05 -22.29 11.52
N ARG A 173 7.84 -21.65 12.39
CA ARG A 173 9.10 -22.07 13.02
C ARG A 173 9.50 -23.53 12.82
#